data_AF-A0A9X5C4D6-F1
#
_entry.id   AF-A0A9X5C4D6-F1
#
_cell.length_a   1.000
_cell.length_b   1.000
_cell.length_c   1.000
_cell.angle_alpha   90.00
_cell.angle_beta   90.00
_cell.angle_gamma   90.00
#
_symmetry.space_group_name_H-M   'P 1'
#
loop_
_entity.id
_entity.type
_entity.pdbx_description
1 polymer ?
#
loop_
_entity_poly.entity_id
_entity_poly.type
_entity_poly.pdbx_seq_one_letter_code
_entity_poly.pdbx_strand_id
1 'polypeptide(L)'
;MLILKYERRNFFGKHVYTEDNIYDQTKEDVKKAFLFLSRNHDVTIEIQEEHTVYFWDCVDDFDNRKLTVRKFFTDKIGYEEEKKPFESVKKEIYKEY
;
A
#
# COMPACT_ATOMS: atom_id res chain seq x y z
N MET A 1 2.24 -10.94 7.11
CA MET A 1 3.18 -9.80 7.19
C MET A 1 2.71 -8.65 6.30
N LEU A 2 2.58 -7.48 6.91
CA LEU A 2 2.34 -6.18 6.27
C LEU A 2 3.68 -5.45 6.11
N ILE A 3 3.94 -4.92 4.91
CA ILE A 3 5.12 -4.11 4.62
C ILE A 3 4.68 -2.74 4.12
N LEU A 4 5.23 -1.67 4.70
CA LEU A 4 5.03 -0.31 4.25
C LEU A 4 6.35 0.25 3.72
N LYS A 5 6.38 0.67 2.45
CA LYS A 5 7.55 1.25 1.79
C LYS A 5 7.27 2.72 1.48
N TYR A 6 8.14 3.62 1.91
CA TYR A 6 7.95 5.08 1.77
C TYR A 6 9.27 5.86 1.95
N GLU A 7 9.28 7.11 1.54
CA GLU A 7 10.35 8.04 1.89
C GLU A 7 10.00 8.83 3.16
N ARG A 8 10.94 8.86 4.12
CA ARG A 8 10.83 9.73 5.29
C ARG A 8 11.97 10.72 5.35
N ARG A 9 11.70 11.89 5.91
CA ARG A 9 12.77 12.84 6.28
C ARG A 9 13.41 12.40 7.58
N ASN A 10 14.72 12.26 7.59
CA ASN A 10 15.48 12.10 8.82
C ASN A 10 15.65 13.44 9.55
N PHE A 11 16.31 13.41 10.71
CA PHE A 11 16.57 14.61 11.53
C PHE A 11 17.33 15.72 10.80
N PHE A 12 18.06 15.40 9.73
CA PHE A 12 18.82 16.36 8.92
C PHE A 12 18.08 16.81 7.66
N GLY A 13 16.78 16.48 7.53
CA GLY A 13 15.95 16.83 6.38
C GLY A 13 16.25 16.05 5.11
N LYS A 14 17.10 15.01 5.16
CA LYS A 14 17.36 14.14 4.00
C LYS A 14 16.27 13.09 3.88
N HIS A 15 15.86 12.83 2.64
CA HIS A 15 14.96 11.73 2.29
C HIS A 15 15.70 10.39 2.45
N VAL A 16 15.05 9.44 3.12
CA VAL A 16 15.58 8.11 3.38
C VAL A 16 14.49 7.10 3.05
N TYR A 17 14.81 6.19 2.12
CA TYR A 17 13.98 5.03 1.84
C TYR A 17 13.81 4.19 3.11
N THR A 18 12.56 3.89 3.44
CA THR A 18 12.19 3.18 4.68
C THR A 18 11.23 2.05 4.34
N GLU A 19 11.46 0.89 4.95
CA GLU A 19 10.56 -0.25 4.94
C GLU A 19 10.21 -0.62 6.37
N ASP A 20 8.95 -0.50 6.74
CA ASP A 20 8.43 -0.98 8.03
C ASP A 20 7.76 -2.34 7.81
N ASN A 21 8.18 -3.36 8.56
CA ASN A 21 7.70 -4.73 8.45
C ASN A 21 6.96 -5.14 9.73
N ILE A 22 5.72 -5.65 9.60
CA ILE A 22 4.86 -6.09 10.71
C ILE A 22 4.42 -7.52 10.45
N TYR A 23 4.95 -8.48 11.22
CA TYR A 23 4.72 -9.92 11.00
C TYR A 23 3.33 -10.40 11.43
N ASP A 24 2.83 -9.88 12.56
CA ASP A 24 1.51 -10.22 13.13
C ASP A 24 0.56 -9.01 13.02
N GLN A 25 0.31 -8.56 11.78
CA GLN A 25 -0.49 -7.35 11.56
C GLN A 25 -1.90 -7.48 12.14
N THR A 26 -2.34 -6.47 12.88
CA THR A 26 -3.73 -6.35 13.31
C THR A 26 -4.54 -5.55 12.28
N LYS A 27 -5.87 -5.64 12.36
CA LYS A 27 -6.77 -4.77 11.60
C LYS A 27 -6.42 -3.28 11.73
N GLU A 28 -5.99 -2.87 12.92
CA GLU A 28 -5.66 -1.47 13.19
C GLU A 28 -4.37 -1.05 12.47
N ASP A 29 -3.40 -1.94 12.31
CA ASP A 29 -2.17 -1.67 11.57
C ASP A 29 -2.46 -1.48 10.09
N VAL A 30 -3.32 -2.32 9.52
CA VAL A 30 -3.79 -2.18 8.13
C VAL A 30 -4.53 -0.85 7.93
N LYS A 31 -5.43 -0.47 8.86
CA LYS A 31 -6.12 0.83 8.82
C LYS A 31 -5.15 2.00 8.86
N LYS A 32 -4.12 1.94 9.71
CA LYS A 32 -3.09 2.98 9.80
C LYS A 32 -2.28 3.07 8.51
N ALA A 33 -1.91 1.94 7.92
CA ALA A 33 -1.20 1.90 6.63
C ALA A 33 -2.05 2.54 5.52
N PHE A 34 -3.32 2.17 5.39
CA PHE A 34 -4.23 2.77 4.40
C PHE A 34 -4.52 4.26 4.67
N LEU A 35 -4.58 4.68 5.94
CA LEU A 35 -4.69 6.09 6.30
C LEU A 35 -3.43 6.86 5.86
N PHE A 36 -2.25 6.28 6.05
CA PHE A 36 -0.99 6.88 5.64
C PHE A 36 -0.90 6.97 4.10
N LEU A 37 -1.24 5.89 3.39
CA LEU A 37 -1.34 5.86 1.93
C LEU A 37 -2.33 6.92 1.40
N SER A 38 -3.46 7.17 2.08
CA SER A 38 -4.43 8.18 1.65
C SER A 38 -3.89 9.63 1.66
N ARG A 39 -2.79 9.87 2.37
CA ARG A 39 -2.22 11.21 2.58
C ARG A 39 -0.93 11.44 1.80
N ASN A 40 -0.31 10.38 1.28
CA ASN A 40 1.01 10.43 0.66
C ASN A 40 0.97 9.66 -0.66
N HIS A 41 1.46 10.28 -1.73
CA HIS A 41 1.46 9.69 -3.08
C HIS A 41 2.62 8.71 -3.30
N ASP A 42 3.68 8.83 -2.51
CA ASP A 42 4.96 8.10 -2.57
C ASP A 42 5.02 6.97 -1.53
N VAL A 43 3.92 6.23 -1.40
CA VAL A 43 3.77 5.13 -0.44
C VAL A 43 3.31 3.88 -1.15
N THR A 44 3.87 2.74 -0.74
CA THR A 44 3.45 1.40 -1.17
C THR A 44 3.14 0.56 0.06
N ILE A 45 2.01 -0.14 0.03
CA ILE A 45 1.63 -1.16 1.00
C ILE A 45 1.73 -2.52 0.32
N GLU A 46 2.40 -3.48 0.94
CA GLU A 46 2.44 -4.88 0.51
C GLU A 46 1.87 -5.76 1.62
N ILE A 47 0.89 -6.59 1.27
CA ILE A 47 0.32 -7.62 2.13
C ILE A 47 0.79 -8.96 1.58
N GLN A 48 1.79 -9.56 2.23
CA GLN A 48 2.47 -10.74 1.68
C GLN A 48 1.59 -11.99 1.61
N GLU A 49 0.72 -12.20 2.60
CA GLU A 49 -0.19 -13.37 2.64
C GLU A 49 -1.18 -13.38 1.47
N GLU A 50 -1.54 -12.20 0.95
CA GLU A 50 -2.41 -12.02 -0.20
C GLU A 50 -1.65 -11.87 -1.52
N HIS A 51 -0.32 -11.84 -1.46
CA HIS A 51 0.55 -11.50 -2.59
C HIS A 51 0.12 -10.22 -3.30
N THR A 52 -0.35 -9.22 -2.54
CA THR A 52 -0.99 -8.02 -3.09
C THR A 52 -0.25 -6.76 -2.67
N VAL A 53 -0.09 -5.83 -3.61
CA VAL A 53 0.57 -4.54 -3.44
C VAL A 53 -0.38 -3.42 -3.83
N TYR A 54 -0.44 -2.39 -3.00
CA TYR A 54 -1.29 -1.21 -3.14
C TYR A 54 -0.42 0.04 -3.20
N PHE A 55 -0.58 0.84 -4.25
CA PHE A 55 0.20 2.06 -4.44
C PHE A 55 -0.49 3.04 -5.39
N TRP A 56 -0.02 4.28 -5.41
CA TRP A 56 -0.39 5.26 -6.41
C TRP A 56 0.62 5.19 -7.56
N ASP A 57 0.15 4.90 -8.76
CA ASP A 57 1.01 4.76 -9.95
C ASP A 57 1.58 6.12 -10.40
N CYS A 58 0.79 7.19 -10.24
CA CYS A 58 1.22 8.55 -10.49
C CYS A 58 0.46 9.55 -9.61
N VAL A 59 0.88 10.83 -9.66
CA VAL A 59 0.23 11.92 -8.91
C VAL A 59 -1.22 12.14 -9.36
N ASP A 60 -1.52 12.01 -10.65
CA ASP A 60 -2.89 12.14 -11.16
C ASP A 60 -3.82 11.07 -10.57
N ASP A 61 -3.33 9.86 -10.39
CA ASP A 61 -4.08 8.77 -9.76
C ASP A 61 -4.31 9.02 -8.27
N PHE A 62 -3.33 9.59 -7.56
CA PHE A 62 -3.50 10.03 -6.18
C PHE A 62 -4.58 11.11 -6.07
N ASP A 63 -4.53 12.13 -6.93
CA ASP A 63 -5.47 13.25 -6.92
C ASP A 63 -6.91 12.79 -7.26
N ASN A 64 -7.04 11.87 -8.21
CA ASN A 64 -8.32 11.28 -8.62
C ASN A 64 -8.76 10.08 -7.76
N ARG A 65 -7.98 9.72 -6.73
CA ARG A 65 -8.25 8.60 -5.83
C ARG A 65 -8.44 7.26 -6.56
N LYS A 66 -7.61 7.01 -7.58
CA LYS A 66 -7.52 5.75 -8.34
C LYS A 66 -6.31 4.98 -7.84
N LEU A 67 -6.55 4.00 -6.98
CA LEU A 67 -5.51 3.18 -6.39
C LEU A 67 -5.17 2.02 -7.34
N THR A 68 -3.88 1.76 -7.54
CA THR A 68 -3.41 0.57 -8.24
C THR A 68 -3.32 -0.59 -7.26
N VAL A 69 -3.96 -1.70 -7.62
CA VAL A 69 -3.91 -2.97 -6.90
C VAL A 69 -3.21 -3.97 -7.80
N ARG A 70 -2.07 -4.49 -7.35
CA ARG A 70 -1.26 -5.45 -8.08
C ARG A 70 -1.20 -6.77 -7.31
N LYS A 71 -1.67 -7.85 -7.91
CA LYS A 71 -1.72 -9.18 -7.31
C LYS A 71 -0.76 -10.11 -8.04
N PHE A 72 0.26 -10.59 -7.33
CA PHE A 72 1.29 -11.46 -7.89
C PHE A 72 0.81 -12.90 -7.95
N PHE A 73 1.18 -13.60 -9.02
CA PHE A 73 0.90 -15.02 -9.13
C PHE A 73 1.85 -15.82 -8.23
N THR A 74 1.33 -16.88 -7.60
CA THR A 74 2.12 -17.75 -6.72
C THR A 74 2.87 -18.85 -7.48
N ASP A 75 2.35 -19.24 -8.64
CA ASP A 75 2.80 -20.39 -9.44
C ASP A 75 3.66 -20.00 -10.64
N LYS A 76 3.73 -18.71 -10.98
CA LYS A 76 4.48 -18.21 -12.14
C LYS A 76 4.98 -16.78 -11.91
N ILE A 77 5.94 -16.38 -12.74
CA ILE A 77 6.41 -14.99 -12.76
C ILE A 77 5.35 -14.12 -13.44
N GLY A 78 4.85 -13.13 -12.71
CA GLY A 78 3.91 -12.14 -13.23
C GLY A 78 2.96 -11.62 -12.17
N TYR A 79 2.05 -10.75 -12.61
CA TYR A 79 1.00 -10.20 -11.79
C TYR A 79 -0.22 -9.84 -12.64
N GLU A 80 -1.36 -9.70 -11.99
CA GLU A 80 -2.51 -8.95 -12.49
C GLU A 80 -2.52 -7.58 -11.83
N GLU A 81 -2.93 -6.57 -12.60
CA GLU A 81 -3.02 -5.21 -12.11
C GLU A 81 -4.34 -4.59 -12.53
N GLU A 82 -4.96 -3.88 -11.59
CA GLU A 82 -6.17 -3.12 -11.83
C GLU A 82 -6.14 -1.79 -11.08
N LYS A 83 -6.79 -0.78 -11.65
CA LYS A 83 -7.01 0.52 -10.98
C LYS A 83 -8.44 0.57 -10.45
N LYS A 84 -8.58 0.80 -9.14
CA LYS A 84 -9.87 0.89 -8.45
C LYS A 84 -10.02 2.21 -7.70
N PRO A 85 -11.26 2.70 -7.47
CA PRO A 85 -11.47 3.80 -6.53
C PRO A 85 -10.93 3.43 -5.14
N PHE A 86 -10.11 4.30 -4.57
CA PHE A 86 -9.46 4.09 -3.26
C PHE A 86 -10.46 3.74 -2.16
N GLU A 87 -11.59 4.45 -2.11
CA GLU A 87 -12.62 4.21 -1.09
C GLU A 87 -13.33 2.86 -1.24
N SER A 88 -13.36 2.27 -2.44
CA SER A 88 -13.85 0.91 -2.64
C SER A 88 -12.88 -0.11 -2.04
N VAL A 89 -11.59 -0.01 -2.40
CA VAL A 89 -10.53 -0.91 -1.89
C VAL A 89 -10.43 -0.83 -0.36
N LYS A 90 -10.42 0.40 0.19
CA LYS A 90 -10.38 0.62 1.63
C LYS A 90 -11.54 -0.04 2.37
N LYS A 91 -12.75 -0.01 1.80
CA LYS A 91 -13.93 -0.68 2.40
C LYS A 91 -13.82 -2.20 2.33
N GLU A 92 -13.24 -2.75 1.27
CA GLU A 92 -12.98 -4.19 1.11
C GLU A 92 -12.00 -4.65 2.19
N ILE A 93 -10.84 -4.00 2.26
CA ILE A 93 -9.78 -4.33 3.23
C ILE A 93 -10.26 -4.19 4.68
N TYR A 94 -11.06 -3.16 5.00
CA TYR A 94 -11.55 -2.97 6.37
C TYR A 94 -12.61 -4.00 6.80
N LYS A 95 -13.16 -4.77 5.86
CA LYS A 95 -14.07 -5.88 6.13
C LYS A 95 -13.32 -7.21 6.29
N GLU A 96 -12.27 -7.42 5.51
CA GLU A 96 -11.49 -8.66 5.51
C GLU A 96 -10.60 -8.80 6.74
N TYR A 97 -10.04 -7.70 7.21
CA TYR A 97 -9.29 -7.58 8.47
C TYR A 97 -10.20 -7.05 9.57
#